data_AF-A0AA38CM03-F1
#
_entry.id   AF-A0AA38CM03-F1
#
_cell.length_a   1.000
_cell.length_b   1.000
_cell.length_c   1.000
_cell.angle_alpha   90.00
_cell.angle_beta   90.00
_cell.angle_gamma   90.00
#
_symmetry.space_group_name_H-M   'P 1'
#
loop_
_entity.id
_entity.type
_entity.pdbx_description
1 polymer ?
#
loop_
_entity_poly.entity_id
_entity_poly.type
_entity_poly.pdbx_seq_one_letter_code
_entity_poly.pdbx_strand_id
1 'polypeptide(L)' 'SQGIEVDSAISQDEKLIFNLENLRAATRNFHEDNKLGEGGFGPVYKGTMPDGKTNS' A
#
# COMPACT_ATOMS: atom_id res chain seq x y z
N SER A 1 41.94 15.30 -7.29
CA SER A 1 40.96 15.10 -6.20
C SER A 1 39.62 14.78 -6.83
N GLN A 2 39.26 13.51 -6.89
CA GLN A 2 37.93 13.11 -7.35
C GLN A 2 36.95 13.33 -6.20
N GLY A 3 35.97 14.21 -6.41
CA GLY A 3 34.87 14.37 -5.49
C GLY A 3 34.09 13.06 -5.45
N ILE A 4 33.79 12.58 -4.26
CA ILE A 4 32.94 11.40 -4.09
C ILE A 4 31.56 11.77 -4.61
N GLU A 5 31.19 11.20 -5.75
CA GLU A 5 29.80 11.15 -6.21
C GLU A 5 29.05 10.24 -5.24
N VAL A 6 28.37 10.85 -4.29
CA VAL A 6 27.38 10.16 -3.47
C VAL A 6 26.22 9.80 -4.38
N ASP A 7 26.32 8.65 -5.04
CA ASP A 7 25.14 7.96 -5.55
C ASP A 7 24.23 7.76 -4.34
N SER A 8 23.11 8.47 -4.32
CA SER A 8 22.16 8.51 -3.23
C SER A 8 21.45 7.17 -3.20
N ALA A 9 22.15 6.15 -2.66
CA ALA A 9 21.61 4.86 -2.33
C ALA A 9 20.30 5.07 -1.57
N ILE A 10 19.21 4.68 -2.21
CA ILE A 10 17.83 4.80 -1.75
C ILE A 10 17.74 4.14 -0.38
N SER A 11 17.67 4.97 0.66
CA SER A 11 17.44 4.55 2.03
C SER A 11 16.57 5.61 2.69
N GLN A 12 15.25 5.48 2.51
CA GLN A 12 14.24 5.76 3.52
C GLN A 12 13.06 4.82 3.22
N ASP A 13 12.52 4.16 4.25
CA ASP A 13 11.20 3.53 4.22
C ASP A 13 10.24 4.42 3.42
N GLU A 14 9.92 4.04 2.18
CA GLU A 14 8.90 4.72 1.39
C GLU A 14 7.58 4.45 2.10
N LYS A 15 7.17 5.38 2.98
CA LYS A 15 5.86 5.36 3.60
C LYS A 15 4.83 5.36 2.48
N LEU A 16 4.24 4.20 2.20
CA LEU A 16 3.19 4.04 1.23
C LEU A 16 1.94 4.78 1.73
N ILE A 17 1.78 6.04 1.29
CA ILE A 17 0.60 6.83 1.59
C ILE A 17 -0.49 6.47 0.59
N PHE A 18 -1.48 5.70 1.03
CA PHE A 18 -2.70 5.47 0.28
C PHE A 18 -3.74 6.52 0.64
N ASN A 19 -4.22 7.26 -0.36
CA ASN A 19 -5.42 8.08 -0.18
C ASN A 19 -6.67 7.17 -0.18
N LEU A 20 -7.81 7.71 0.26
CA LEU A 20 -9.07 6.95 0.33
C LEU A 20 -9.51 6.40 -1.04
N GLU A 21 -9.27 7.14 -2.12
CA GLU A 21 -9.62 6.71 -3.47
C GLU A 21 -8.82 5.47 -3.91
N ASN A 22 -7.53 5.41 -3.56
CA ASN A 22 -6.70 4.23 -3.79
C ASN A 22 -7.23 3.02 -3.01
N LEU A 23 -7.65 3.22 -1.75
CA LEU A 23 -8.24 2.16 -0.94
C LEU A 23 -9.57 1.67 -1.51
N ARG A 24 -10.43 2.59 -1.97
CA ARG A 24 -11.70 2.27 -2.64
C ARG A 24 -11.44 1.48 -3.92
N ALA A 25 -10.54 1.94 -4.78
CA ALA A 25 -10.21 1.25 -6.02
C ALA A 25 -9.70 -0.19 -5.74
N ALA A 26 -8.79 -0.34 -4.77
CA ALA A 26 -8.21 -1.64 -4.43
C ALA A 26 -9.24 -2.62 -3.84
N THR A 27 -10.21 -2.13 -3.07
CA THR A 27 -11.20 -2.97 -2.35
C THR A 27 -12.54 -3.10 -3.07
N ARG A 28 -12.66 -2.59 -4.31
CA ARG A 28 -13.94 -2.43 -5.03
C ARG A 28 -14.97 -1.65 -4.20
N ASN A 29 -14.55 -0.56 -3.60
CA ASN A 29 -15.31 0.28 -2.69
C ASN A 29 -15.78 -0.47 -1.43
N PHE A 30 -14.87 -1.19 -0.77
CA PHE A 30 -15.14 -1.97 0.44
C PHE A 30 -16.29 -2.98 0.25
N HIS A 31 -16.31 -3.66 -0.89
CA HIS A 31 -17.36 -4.62 -1.21
C HIS A 31 -17.30 -5.85 -0.29
N GLU A 32 -18.47 -6.39 0.10
CA GLU A 32 -18.57 -7.54 1.02
C GLU A 32 -17.83 -8.79 0.50
N ASP A 33 -17.86 -9.10 -0.80
CA ASP A 33 -17.04 -10.17 -1.41
C ASP A 33 -15.53 -10.09 -1.09
N ASN A 34 -15.02 -8.88 -0.79
CA ASN A 34 -13.62 -8.68 -0.42
C ASN A 34 -13.41 -8.70 1.10
N LYS A 35 -14.46 -8.78 1.93
CA LYS A 35 -14.36 -8.84 3.37
C LYS A 35 -13.76 -10.18 3.81
N LEU A 36 -12.67 -10.12 4.55
CA LEU A 36 -11.98 -11.28 5.11
C LEU A 36 -12.49 -11.62 6.51
N GLY A 37 -13.01 -10.64 7.24
CA GLY A 37 -13.53 -10.80 8.59
C GLY A 37 -13.79 -9.47 9.28
N GLU A 38 -14.23 -9.54 10.53
CA GLU A 38 -14.49 -8.39 11.39
C GLU A 38 -14.12 -8.73 12.83
N GLY A 39 -13.42 -7.82 13.50
CA GLY A 39 -13.04 -7.95 14.90
C GLY A 39 -13.30 -6.66 15.67
N GLY A 40 -12.77 -6.54 16.89
CA GLY A 40 -12.98 -5.37 17.75
C GLY A 40 -12.49 -4.03 17.19
N PHE A 41 -11.71 -4.06 16.10
CA PHE A 41 -11.19 -2.88 15.40
C PHE A 41 -11.93 -2.58 14.07
N GLY A 42 -12.95 -3.38 13.74
CA GLY A 42 -13.74 -3.24 12.52
C GLY A 42 -13.45 -4.27 11.43
N PRO A 43 -13.99 -4.06 10.22
CA PRO A 43 -13.89 -5.00 9.10
C PRO A 43 -12.52 -4.96 8.41
N VAL A 44 -12.08 -6.12 7.93
CA VAL A 44 -10.83 -6.29 7.16
C VAL A 44 -11.20 -6.66 5.72
N TYR A 45 -10.64 -5.95 4.74
CA TYR A 45 -10.90 -6.18 3.31
C TYR A 45 -9.63 -6.55 2.55
N LYS A 46 -9.74 -7.48 1.62
CA LYS A 46 -8.72 -7.77 0.60
C LYS A 46 -8.72 -6.65 -0.44
N GLY A 47 -7.53 -6.09 -0.70
CA GLY A 47 -7.30 -5.13 -1.78
C GLY A 47 -6.36 -5.69 -2.85
N THR A 48 -6.55 -5.31 -4.11
CA THR A 48 -5.58 -5.57 -5.19
C THR A 48 -5.18 -4.26 -5.82
N MET A 49 -3.90 -3.91 -5.76
CA MET A 49 -3.40 -2.68 -6.40
C MET A 49 -3.17 -2.91 -7.90
N PRO A 50 -3.42 -1.90 -8.75
CA PRO A 50 -3.26 -2.04 -10.20
C PRO A 50 -1.84 -2.37 -10.66
N ASP A 51 -0.82 -2.03 -9.86
CA ASP A 51 0.59 -2.31 -10.12
C ASP A 51 1.00 -3.74 -9.71
N GLY A 52 0.06 -4.55 -9.22
CA GLY A 52 0.32 -5.90 -8.72
C GLY A 52 1.14 -5.92 -7.44
N LYS A 53 1.47 -4.76 -6.83
CA LYS A 53 2.13 -4.75 -5.53
C LYS A 53 1.16 -5.27 -4.50
N THR A 54 1.60 -6.31 -3.82
CA THR A 54 0.97 -6.82 -2.62
C THR A 54 1.96 -6.51 -1.50
N ASN A 55 1.50 -5.92 -0.39
CA ASN A 55 2.36 -5.73 0.79
C ASN A 55 2.88 -7.12 1.18
N SER A 56 4.14 -7.40 0.87
CA SER A 56 4.86 -8.65 1.15
C SER A 56 5.86 -8.39 2.25
#